data_AF-I0UV16-F1
#
_entry.id   AF-I0UV16-F1
#
_cell.length_a   1.000
_cell.length_b   1.000
_cell.length_c   1.000
_cell.angle_alpha   90.00
_cell.angle_beta   90.00
_cell.angle_gamma   90.00
#
_symmetry.space_group_name_H-M   'P 1'
#
loop_
_entity.id
_entity.type
_entity.pdbx_description
1 polymer ?
#
loop_
_entity_poly.entity_id
_entity_poly.type
_entity_poly.pdbx_seq_one_letter_code
_entity_poly.pdbx_strand_id
1 'polypeptide(L)'
;MSHKNGQSKDEGISRTRFEYDPITGNLTKARNHHSSVELAYDELDRLIGETTVHNGQSATVGYRYDPLGNRIRTILPDAGQINIYATTADTCTKSASTAKSLPT
;
A
#
# COMPACT_ATOMS: atom_id res chain seq x y z
N MET A 1 -47.78 -4.75 -16.13
CA MET A 1 -47.68 -3.64 -15.18
C MET A 1 -46.19 -3.39 -14.90
N SER A 2 -45.68 -2.29 -15.43
CA SER A 2 -44.26 -1.90 -15.47
C SER A 2 -43.91 -1.11 -14.22
N HIS A 3 -42.88 -1.51 -13.46
CA HIS A 3 -42.23 -0.66 -12.46
C HIS A 3 -40.73 -0.53 -12.79
N LYS A 4 -40.49 0.38 -13.75
CA LYS A 4 -39.40 1.36 -13.86
C LYS A 4 -37.95 0.88 -13.65
N ASN A 5 -37.28 0.71 -14.79
CA ASN A 5 -35.86 0.98 -14.99
C ASN A 5 -35.48 2.35 -14.38
N GLY A 6 -34.78 2.32 -13.25
CA GLY A 6 -34.08 3.48 -12.71
C GLY A 6 -32.75 3.65 -13.42
N GLN A 7 -32.74 4.39 -14.52
CA GLN A 7 -31.54 5.00 -15.06
C GLN A 7 -31.05 6.05 -14.05
N SER A 8 -30.22 5.64 -13.09
CA SER A 8 -29.48 6.57 -12.25
C SER A 8 -28.35 7.15 -13.09
N LYS A 9 -28.40 8.46 -13.28
CA LYS A 9 -27.40 9.30 -13.92
C LYS A 9 -26.08 9.21 -13.12
N ASP A 10 -25.31 8.15 -13.34
CA ASP A 10 -24.06 7.86 -12.63
C ASP A 10 -22.86 8.49 -13.35
N GLU A 11 -22.90 9.81 -13.48
CA GLU A 11 -21.72 10.58 -13.90
C GLU A 11 -20.85 10.81 -12.65
N GLY A 12 -19.96 9.86 -12.36
CA GLY A 12 -18.79 10.11 -11.51
C GLY A 12 -18.72 9.37 -10.16
N ILE A 13 -19.63 8.45 -9.82
CA ILE A 13 -19.45 7.64 -8.60
C ILE A 13 -18.45 6.52 -8.90
N SER A 14 -17.16 6.78 -8.67
CA SER A 14 -16.15 5.72 -8.61
C SER A 14 -16.44 4.83 -7.40
N ARG A 15 -17.16 3.72 -7.62
CA ARG A 15 -17.46 2.76 -6.57
C ARG A 15 -16.19 2.02 -6.15
N THR A 16 -15.76 2.24 -4.92
CA THR A 16 -14.66 1.47 -4.31
C THR A 16 -15.13 0.07 -3.91
N ARG A 17 -14.28 -0.93 -4.12
CA ARG A 17 -14.46 -2.33 -3.72
C ARG A 17 -13.33 -2.74 -2.80
N PHE A 18 -13.67 -3.55 -1.80
CA PHE A 18 -12.74 -4.07 -0.80
C PHE A 18 -12.81 -5.60 -0.80
N GLU A 19 -11.67 -6.25 -0.68
CA GLU A 19 -11.51 -7.69 -0.54
C GLU A 19 -10.72 -7.95 0.73
N TYR A 20 -11.14 -8.99 1.46
CA TYR A 20 -10.59 -9.33 2.77
C TYR A 20 -10.14 -10.78 2.76
N ASP A 21 -9.12 -11.09 3.56
CA ASP A 21 -8.75 -12.45 3.90
C ASP A 21 -9.90 -13.12 4.68
N PRO A 22 -10.41 -14.29 4.26
CA PRO A 22 -11.56 -14.93 4.89
C PRO A 22 -11.25 -15.54 6.26
N ILE A 23 -9.97 -15.74 6.60
CA ILE A 23 -9.50 -16.34 7.86
C ILE A 23 -9.16 -15.25 8.86
N THR A 24 -8.31 -14.29 8.49
CA THR A 24 -7.82 -13.24 9.39
C THR A 24 -8.72 -12.00 9.40
N GLY A 25 -9.51 -11.78 8.34
CA GLY A 25 -10.31 -10.57 8.16
C GLY A 25 -9.50 -9.36 7.70
N ASN A 26 -8.21 -9.51 7.43
CA ASN A 26 -7.35 -8.42 6.96
C ASN A 26 -7.77 -7.94 5.57
N LEU A 27 -7.70 -6.64 5.33
CA LEU A 27 -7.94 -6.08 4.00
C LEU A 27 -6.80 -6.51 3.06
N THR A 28 -7.09 -7.26 2.01
CA THR A 28 -6.07 -7.72 1.05
C THR A 28 -6.06 -6.89 -0.23
N LYS A 29 -7.20 -6.28 -0.59
CA LYS A 29 -7.30 -5.44 -1.78
C LYS A 29 -8.34 -4.34 -1.65
N ALA A 30 -8.00 -3.14 -2.10
CA ALA A 30 -8.93 -2.03 -2.29
C ALA A 30 -8.79 -1.52 -3.74
N ARG A 31 -9.89 -1.29 -4.45
CA ARG A 31 -9.84 -0.80 -5.83
C ARG A 31 -11.03 0.05 -6.21
N ASN A 32 -10.82 0.97 -7.14
CA ASN A 32 -11.87 1.72 -7.82
C ASN A 32 -11.61 1.68 -9.34
N HIS A 33 -12.25 2.59 -10.10
CA HIS A 33 -12.09 2.66 -11.55
C HIS A 33 -10.66 3.05 -12.00
N HIS A 34 -9.91 3.77 -11.19
CA HIS A 34 -8.63 4.39 -11.58
C HIS A 34 -7.40 3.76 -10.90
N SER A 35 -7.60 3.19 -9.70
CA SER A 35 -6.50 2.70 -8.87
C SER A 35 -6.86 1.41 -8.15
N SER A 36 -5.83 0.65 -7.78
CA SER A 36 -5.92 -0.43 -6.80
C SER A 36 -4.73 -0.43 -5.84
N VAL A 37 -4.98 -0.91 -4.63
CA VAL A 37 -3.99 -1.23 -3.61
C VAL A 37 -4.16 -2.70 -3.26
N GLU A 38 -3.05 -3.42 -3.20
CA GLU A 38 -2.94 -4.79 -2.69
C GLU A 38 -2.03 -4.81 -1.47
N LEU A 39 -2.47 -5.47 -0.41
CA LEU A 39 -1.80 -5.51 0.89
C LEU A 39 -1.41 -6.95 1.21
N ALA A 40 -0.16 -7.14 1.62
CA ALA A 40 0.41 -8.43 1.98
C ALA A 40 0.80 -8.44 3.45
N TYR A 41 0.45 -9.53 4.14
CA TYR A 41 0.67 -9.70 5.58
C TYR A 41 1.54 -10.94 5.84
N ASP A 42 2.29 -10.93 6.94
CA ASP A 42 2.95 -12.12 7.45
C ASP A 42 2.04 -12.92 8.41
N GLU A 43 2.53 -14.06 8.89
CA GLU A 43 1.80 -14.98 9.79
C GLU A 43 1.43 -14.35 11.15
N LEU A 44 2.00 -13.18 11.49
CA LEU A 44 1.71 -12.43 12.71
C LEU A 44 0.77 -11.24 12.44
N ASP A 45 0.06 -11.26 11.30
CA ASP A 45 -0.85 -10.19 10.85
C ASP A 45 -0.17 -8.82 10.66
N ARG A 46 1.13 -8.81 10.35
CA ARG A 46 1.87 -7.55 10.11
C ARG A 46 1.98 -7.28 8.62
N LEU A 47 1.73 -6.03 8.22
CA LEU A 47 1.81 -5.60 6.82
C LEU A 47 3.26 -5.63 6.32
N ILE A 48 3.59 -6.55 5.41
CA ILE A 48 4.93 -6.69 4.83
C ILE A 48 5.05 -6.10 3.43
N GLY A 49 3.95 -5.76 2.78
CA GLY A 49 3.96 -5.15 1.45
C GLY A 49 2.68 -4.42 1.08
N GLU A 50 2.84 -3.34 0.33
CA GLU A 50 1.76 -2.58 -0.28
C GLU A 50 2.10 -2.36 -1.76
N THR A 51 1.23 -2.80 -2.66
CA THR A 51 1.37 -2.55 -4.10
C THR A 51 0.24 -1.67 -4.57
N THR A 52 0.56 -0.46 -5.00
CA THR A 52 -0.39 0.47 -5.62
C THR A 52 -0.25 0.40 -7.13
N VAL A 53 -1.38 0.29 -7.83
CA VAL A 53 -1.47 0.47 -9.27
C VAL A 53 -2.35 1.68 -9.53
N HIS A 54 -1.86 2.64 -10.32
CA HIS A 54 -2.62 3.81 -10.75
C HIS A 54 -2.26 4.13 -12.21
N ASN A 55 -3.28 4.25 -13.06
CA ASN A 55 -3.09 4.50 -14.50
C ASN A 55 -2.09 3.55 -15.18
N GLY A 56 -2.10 2.27 -14.78
CA GLY A 56 -1.21 1.24 -15.32
C GLY A 56 0.24 1.26 -14.78
N GLN A 57 0.59 2.22 -13.91
CA GLN A 57 1.87 2.25 -13.22
C GLN A 57 1.75 1.56 -11.86
N SER A 58 2.67 0.63 -11.58
CA SER A 58 2.74 -0.09 -10.30
C SER A 58 3.90 0.41 -9.44
N ALA A 59 3.65 0.62 -8.16
CA ALA A 59 4.65 0.93 -7.16
C ALA A 59 4.46 0.01 -5.95
N THR A 60 5.54 -0.64 -5.51
CA THR A 60 5.51 -1.55 -4.36
C THR A 60 6.40 -1.03 -3.25
N VAL A 61 5.84 -0.94 -2.04
CA VAL A 61 6.56 -0.64 -0.82
C VAL A 61 6.61 -1.91 0.03
N GLY A 62 7.77 -2.26 0.56
CA GLY A 62 7.96 -3.40 1.46
C GLY A 62 8.29 -2.98 2.88
N TYR A 63 7.93 -3.79 3.87
CA TYR A 63 8.22 -3.53 5.28
C TYR A 63 8.89 -4.73 5.95
N ARG A 64 9.81 -4.47 6.87
CA ARG A 64 10.43 -5.50 7.73
C ARG A 64 10.33 -5.10 9.18
N TYR A 65 10.12 -6.12 10.01
CA TYR A 65 9.92 -6.00 11.43
C TYR A 65 10.94 -6.84 12.18
N ASP A 66 11.29 -6.41 13.39
CA ASP A 66 11.98 -7.25 14.36
C ASP A 66 11.01 -8.28 14.99
N PRO A 67 11.50 -9.23 15.80
CA PRO A 67 10.66 -10.20 16.50
C PRO A 67 9.69 -9.59 17.52
N LEU A 68 9.95 -8.37 18.00
CA LEU A 68 9.09 -7.65 18.94
C LEU A 68 7.97 -6.86 18.22
N GLY A 69 7.98 -6.84 16.89
CA GLY A 69 6.99 -6.14 16.08
C GLY A 69 7.35 -4.68 15.75
N ASN A 70 8.56 -4.22 16.06
CA ASN A 70 9.00 -2.89 15.64
C ASN A 70 9.41 -2.93 14.17
N ARG A 71 8.93 -1.96 13.37
CA ARG A 71 9.37 -1.82 11.99
C ARG A 71 10.81 -1.32 11.94
N ILE A 72 11.70 -2.08 11.33
CA ILE A 72 13.14 -1.78 11.22
C ILE A 72 13.55 -1.34 9.81
N ARG A 73 12.72 -1.59 8.80
CA ARG A 73 13.03 -1.23 7.41
C ARG A 73 11.78 -0.97 6.56
N THR A 74 11.88 0.02 5.68
CA THR A 74 10.96 0.24 4.55
C THR A 74 11.74 0.16 3.25
N ILE A 75 11.27 -0.65 2.29
CA ILE A 75 11.82 -0.80 0.95
C ILE A 75 10.93 0.02 0.01
N LEU A 76 11.51 0.99 -0.68
CA LEU A 76 10.81 1.91 -1.56
C LEU A 76 10.66 1.31 -2.98
N PRO A 77 9.72 1.83 -3.80
CA PRO A 77 9.47 1.32 -5.15
C PRO A 77 10.67 1.51 -6.11
N ASP A 78 11.56 2.45 -5.81
CA ASP A 78 12.80 2.72 -6.54
C ASP A 78 13.98 1.83 -6.07
N ALA A 79 13.69 0.76 -5.34
CA ALA A 79 14.65 -0.12 -4.67
C ALA A 79 15.49 0.55 -3.56
N GLY A 80 15.22 1.82 -3.24
CA GLY A 80 15.76 2.50 -2.07
C GLY A 80 15.29 1.84 -0.78
N GLN A 81 16.01 2.05 0.32
CA GLN A 81 15.65 1.50 1.62
C GLN A 81 15.86 2.51 2.73
N ILE A 82 14.89 2.60 3.65
CA ILE A 82 14.94 3.42 4.85
C ILE A 82 15.05 2.48 6.05
N ASN A 83 16.15 2.55 6.79
CA ASN A 83 16.31 1.82 8.05
C ASN A 83 15.80 2.67 9.22
N ILE A 84 15.03 2.06 10.11
CA ILE A 84 14.50 2.71 11.31
C ILE A 84 15.33 2.21 12.48
N TYR A 85 16.23 3.05 12.98
CA TYR A 85 16.96 2.78 14.21
C TYR A 85 16.17 3.37 15.37
N ALA A 86 15.59 2.52 16.22
CA ALA A 86 14.97 2.98 17.47
C ALA A 86 16.09 3.29 18.48
N THR A 87 16.75 4.44 18.33
CA THR A 87 17.51 5.03 19.42
C THR A 87 16.53 5.84 20.27
N THR A 88 16.33 5.41 21.50
CA THR A 88 15.58 6.18 22.51
C THR A 88 16.08 7.63 22.54
N ALA A 89 15.11 8.55 22.51
CA ALA A 89 15.23 10.01 22.44
C ALA A 89 15.42 10.59 21.04
N ASP A 90 14.37 11.28 20.58
CA ASP A 90 14.39 12.40 19.64
C ASP A 90 15.26 12.25 18.40
N THR A 91 14.64 11.90 17.26
CA THR A 91 14.87 12.65 16.02
C THR A 91 13.80 12.33 14.99
N CYS A 92 12.99 13.34 14.67
CA CYS A 92 12.39 13.49 13.36
C CYS A 92 13.53 13.53 12.33
N THR A 93 13.96 12.36 11.84
CA THR A 93 15.05 12.28 10.87
C THR A 93 14.45 12.44 9.48
N LYS A 94 14.56 13.67 8.97
CA LYS A 94 14.30 14.04 7.59
C LYS A 94 14.93 13.02 6.64
N SER A 95 14.10 12.55 5.71
CA SER A 95 14.49 11.88 4.47
C SER A 95 15.55 12.67 3.70
N ALA A 96 16.74 12.10 3.54
CA ALA A 96 17.75 12.40 2.52
C ALA A 96 18.67 11.15 2.43
N SER A 97 19.16 10.63 1.30
CA SER A 97 19.56 11.25 0.05
C SER A 97 19.80 10.18 -1.04
N THR A 98 19.28 10.46 -2.25
CA THR A 98 19.86 10.31 -3.60
C THR A 98 20.90 9.23 -3.93
N ALA A 99 20.60 8.43 -4.96
CA ALA A 99 21.52 8.15 -6.08
C ALA A 99 20.72 7.70 -7.33
N LYS A 100 20.51 8.62 -8.29
CA LYS A 100 20.08 8.29 -9.65
C LYS A 100 21.29 8.44 -10.57
N SER A 101 21.95 7.34 -10.91
CA SER A 101 22.98 7.30 -11.94
C SER A 101 22.32 7.26 -13.32
N LEU A 102 22.70 8.19 -14.20
CA LEU A 102 22.39 8.15 -15.64
C LEU A 102 23.35 7.17 -16.33
N PRO A 103 22.90 6.38 -17.33
CA PRO A 103 23.80 5.66 -18.22
C PRO A 103 24.35 6.58 -19.33
N THR A 104 25.52 6.16 -19.82
CA THR A 104 26.53 6.83 -20.64
C THR A 104 26.07 7.36 -22.00
#